data_AF-A0A1R4FYI7-F1
#
_entry.id   AF-A0A1R4FYI7-F1
#
_cell.length_a   1.000
_cell.length_b   1.000
_cell.length_c   1.000
_cell.angle_alpha   90.00
_cell.angle_beta   90.00
_cell.angle_gamma   90.00
#
_symmetry.space_group_name_H-M   'P 1'
#
loop_
_entity.id
_entity.type
_entity.pdbx_description
1 polymer ?
#
loop_
_entity_poly.entity_id
_entity_poly.type
_entity_poly.pdbx_seq_one_letter_code
_entity_poly.pdbx_strand_id
1 'polypeptide(L)' 'MVYETADVTADASALATVQQLGYAAAPVVVADGKHWSGFQPTKLDQIGAKA' A
#
# COMPACT_ATOMS: atom_id res chain seq x y z
N MET A 1 15.07 -2.59 4.86
CA MET A 1 13.71 -2.06 4.69
C MET A 1 12.74 -3.19 4.92
N VAL A 2 11.84 -3.06 5.88
CA VAL A 2 10.83 -4.07 6.18
C VAL A 2 9.53 -3.56 5.58
N TYR A 3 8.90 -4.37 4.73
CA TYR A 3 7.52 -4.15 4.30
C TYR A 3 6.68 -5.28 4.86
N GLU A 4 5.44 -4.97 5.21
CA GLU A 4 4.46 -5.97 5.60
C GLU A 4 3.42 -6.09 4.50
N THR A 5 3.06 -7.33 4.17
CA THR A 5 2.00 -7.60 3.20
C THR A 5 0.78 -8.02 3.98
N ALA A 6 -0.31 -7.27 3.84
CA ALA A 6 -1.60 -7.61 4.42
C ALA A 6 -2.53 -8.11 3.31
N ASP A 7 -3.04 -9.34 3.46
CA ASP A 7 -4.01 -9.90 2.53
C ASP A 7 -5.41 -9.37 2.87
N VAL A 8 -5.90 -8.43 2.07
CA VAL A 8 -7.23 -7.80 2.25
C VAL A 8 -8.39 -8.79 2.11
N THR A 9 -8.15 -10.00 1.61
CA THR A 9 -9.18 -11.06 1.54
C THR A 9 -9.28 -11.87 2.83
N ALA A 10 -8.21 -11.90 3.62
CA ALA A 10 -8.12 -12.64 4.89
C ALA A 10 -8.10 -11.72 6.13
N ASP A 11 -7.69 -10.46 5.97
CA ASP A 11 -7.59 -9.47 7.04
C ASP A 11 -8.64 -8.36 6.85
N ALA A 12 -9.67 -8.41 7.69
CA ALA A 12 -10.75 -7.43 7.71
C ALA A 12 -10.26 -6.01 8.08
N SER A 13 -9.19 -5.89 8.87
CA SER A 13 -8.61 -4.60 9.26
C SER A 13 -7.87 -3.96 8.07
N ALA A 14 -7.15 -4.78 7.30
CA ALA A 14 -6.51 -4.35 6.06
C ALA A 14 -7.56 -3.91 5.03
N LEU A 15 -8.65 -4.67 4.87
CA LEU A 15 -9.76 -4.30 4.00
C LEU A 15 -10.41 -2.97 4.44
N ALA A 16 -10.70 -2.81 5.73
CA ALA A 16 -11.26 -1.57 6.28
C ALA A 16 -10.34 -0.37 6.02
N THR A 17 -9.02 -0.54 6.17
CA THR A 17 -8.02 0.48 5.87
C THR A 17 -8.07 0.89 4.39
N VAL A 18 -8.06 -0.09 3.48
CA VAL A 18 -8.14 0.16 2.03
C VAL A 18 -9.43 0.88 1.65
N GLN A 19 -10.56 0.50 2.26
CA GLN A 19 -11.86 1.15 2.05
C GLN A 19 -11.88 2.59 2.60
N GLN A 20 -11.31 2.83 3.79
CA GLN A 20 -11.21 4.18 4.37
C GLN A 20 -10.36 5.13 3.53
N LEU A 21 -9.32 4.59 2.88
CA LEU A 21 -8.50 5.33 1.93
C LEU A 21 -9.23 5.60 0.59
N GLY A 22 -10.43 5.05 0.40
CA GLY A 22 -11.26 5.24 -0.79
C GLY A 22 -10.86 4.35 -1.97
N TYR A 23 -10.05 3.31 -1.74
CA TYR A 23 -9.64 2.39 -2.80
C TYR A 23 -10.65 1.24 -2.94
N ALA A 24 -11.07 1.01 -4.19
CA ALA A 24 -11.95 -0.10 -4.54
C ALA A 24 -11.19 -1.28 -5.19
N ALA A 25 -9.88 -1.14 -5.40
CA ALA A 25 -9.04 -2.14 -6.06
C ALA A 25 -7.68 -2.26 -5.37
N ALA A 26 -7.21 -3.50 -5.23
CA ALA A 26 -5.86 -3.84 -4.82
C ALA A 26 -4.95 -4.03 -6.05
N PRO A 27 -3.61 -3.92 -5.92
CA PRO A 27 -2.84 -3.67 -4.71
C PRO A 27 -2.85 -2.19 -4.29
N VAL A 28 -2.79 -1.93 -2.98
CA VAL A 28 -2.58 -0.60 -2.40
C VAL A 28 -1.25 -0.62 -1.65
N VAL A 29 -0.40 0.37 -1.90
CA VAL A 29 0.87 0.54 -1.22
C VAL A 29 0.78 1.76 -0.31
N VAL A 30 1.24 1.62 0.93
CA VAL A 30 1.32 2.70 1.92
C VAL A 30 2.77 2.81 2.38
N ALA A 31 3.36 4.00 2.28
CA ALA A 31 4.74 4.27 2.67
C ALA A 31 4.92 5.75 3.04
N ASP A 32 5.62 6.05 4.15
CA ASP A 32 5.93 7.41 4.60
C ASP A 32 4.71 8.38 4.61
N GLY A 33 3.54 7.88 5.01
CA GLY A 33 2.29 8.67 5.01
C GLY A 33 1.70 8.96 3.62
N LYS A 34 2.32 8.44 2.56
CA LYS A 34 1.77 8.41 1.20
C LYS A 34 1.11 7.07 0.94
N HIS A 35 0.08 7.07 0.11
CA HIS A 35 -0.57 5.85 -0.36
C HIS A 35 -0.96 5.97 -1.84
N TRP A 36 -0.96 4.85 -2.54
CA TRP A 36 -1.42 4.77 -3.93
C TRP A 36 -1.91 3.37 -4.28
N SER A 37 -2.74 3.29 -5.31
CA SER A 37 -3.15 2.02 -5.90
C SER A 37 -2.29 1.64 -7.11
N GLY A 38 -2.14 0.34 -7.31
CA GLY A 38 -1.43 -0.26 -8.44
C GLY A 38 0.10 -0.26 -8.30
N PHE A 39 0.73 -0.93 -9.26
CA PHE A 39 2.19 -0.99 -9.36
C PHE A 39 2.73 0.30 -10.00
N GLN A 40 3.42 1.12 -9.20
CA GLN A 40 4.00 2.38 -9.65
C GLN A 40 5.51 2.38 -9.38
N PRO A 41 6.34 1.88 -10.32
CA PRO A 41 7.78 1.69 -10.11
C PRO A 41 8.49 2.98 -9.73
N THR A 42 8.16 4.10 -10.37
CA THR A 42 8.75 5.41 -10.04
C THR A 42 8.54 5.83 -8.58
N LYS A 43 7.39 5.50 -7.97
CA LYS A 43 7.14 5.79 -6.55
C LYS A 43 7.86 4.82 -5.64
N LEU A 44 7.94 3.55 -6.05
CA LEU A 44 8.72 2.52 -5.35
C LEU A 44 10.20 2.88 -5.33
N ASP A 45 10.75 3.38 -6.44
CA ASP A 45 12.13 3.87 -6.52
C ASP A 45 12.35 5.04 -5.58
N GLN A 46 11.40 5.98 -5.46
CA GLN A 46 11.52 7.12 -4.54
C GLN A 46 11.58 6.72 -3.06
N ILE A 47 10.88 5.64 -2.66
CA ILE A 47 10.92 5.13 -1.28
C ILE A 47 12.07 4.14 -1.06
N GLY A 48 12.45 3.37 -2.09
CA GLY A 48 13.56 2.42 -2.06
C GLY A 48 14.93 3.09 -2.15
N ALA A 49 15.03 4.24 -2.83
CA ALA A 49 16.25 5.04 -2.90
C ALA A 49 16.46 5.94 -1.67
N LYS A 50 15.51 5.98 -0.74
CA LYS A 50 15.57 6.78 0.49
C LYS A 50 16.36 6.08 1.63
N ALA A 51 17.20 5.12 1.30
CA ALA A 51 18.11 4.43 2.23
C ALA A 51 19.58 4.77 1.96
#